data_AF-A0A530Y700-F1
#
_entry.id   AF-A0A530Y700-F1
#
_cell.length_a   1.000
_cell.length_b   1.000
_cell.length_c   1.000
_cell.angle_alpha   90.00
_cell.angle_beta   90.00
_cell.angle_gamma   90.00
#
_symmetry.space_group_name_H-M   'P 1'
#
loop_
_entity.id
_entity.type
_entity.pdbx_description
1 polymer ?
#
loop_
_entity_poly.entity_id
_entity_poly.type
_entity_poly.pdbx_seq_one_letter_code
_entity_poly.pdbx_strand_id
1 'polypeptide(L)'
;LEAPQGIPSRQLLTLARSGLRLDLRAALREAATTRRTIVRENVVVDEDDEPAQSIKLMVEPLAERGKGEQLYLVLFEPSGPVQPRSDVRRENRDGEGAADLERELRETRERLQSTVEEYETALEELKSSNEELVSVNEEAQSTNEELEASKEEMQSLNEELNTINSELTSKIEELDRANSDLRNLFESTQIATIFLDRNLVVRTFTPAASSFF
;
A
#
# COMPACT_ATOMS: atom_id res chain seq x y z
N LEU A 1 35.78 33.42 -28.22
CA LEU A 1 35.51 33.02 -26.82
C LEU A 1 35.86 34.19 -25.93
N GLU A 2 34.88 34.92 -25.39
CA GLU A 2 35.14 35.87 -24.31
C GLU A 2 35.07 35.14 -22.97
N ALA A 3 36.10 35.29 -22.14
CA ALA A 3 36.14 34.72 -20.80
C ALA A 3 35.51 35.72 -19.81
N PRO A 4 34.49 35.35 -19.02
CA PRO A 4 33.97 36.23 -17.97
C PRO A 4 34.97 36.30 -16.80
N GLN A 5 35.11 37.49 -16.20
CA GLN A 5 35.81 37.65 -14.93
C GLN A 5 34.92 37.13 -13.79
N GLY A 6 35.27 35.98 -13.21
CA GLY A 6 34.55 35.34 -12.11
C GLY A 6 35.02 33.91 -11.85
N ILE A 7 34.63 33.34 -10.70
CA ILE A 7 35.03 31.99 -10.25
C ILE A 7 34.71 30.96 -11.36
N PRO A 8 35.67 30.11 -11.79
CA PRO A 8 35.54 29.27 -12.98
C PRO A 8 34.41 28.24 -12.84
N SER A 9 33.28 28.46 -13.52
CA SER A 9 32.21 27.48 -13.63
C SER A 9 32.52 26.47 -14.72
N ARG A 10 32.71 25.19 -14.35
CA ARG A 10 33.14 24.09 -15.22
C ARG A 10 32.01 23.48 -16.06
N GLN A 11 31.00 24.27 -16.43
CA GLN A 11 29.84 23.81 -17.20
C GLN A 11 29.91 24.39 -18.61
N LEU A 12 30.44 23.61 -19.56
CA LEU A 12 30.53 23.97 -20.98
C LEU A 12 29.16 24.40 -21.57
N LEU A 13 28.06 23.85 -21.06
CA LEU A 13 26.70 24.13 -21.51
C LEU A 13 26.19 25.52 -21.13
N THR A 14 26.68 26.12 -20.03
CA THR A 14 26.34 27.50 -19.62
C THR A 14 27.18 28.54 -20.35
N LEU A 15 28.40 28.17 -20.79
CA LEU A 15 29.31 29.00 -21.58
C LEU A 15 28.97 29.02 -23.08
N ALA A 16 28.20 28.04 -23.58
CA ALA A 16 27.78 27.98 -24.98
C ALA A 16 26.64 28.99 -25.26
N ARG A 17 26.82 29.79 -26.33
CA ARG A 17 25.84 30.77 -26.84
C ARG A 17 24.55 30.08 -27.28
N SER A 18 23.42 30.80 -27.27
CA SER A 18 22.06 30.25 -27.43
C SER A 18 21.89 29.34 -28.65
N GLY A 19 22.47 29.68 -29.80
CA GLY A 19 22.44 28.85 -31.02
C GLY A 19 23.24 27.55 -30.95
N LEU A 20 24.26 27.48 -30.10
CA LEU A 20 25.22 26.36 -30.03
C LEU A 20 24.80 25.28 -29.01
N ARG A 21 23.84 25.57 -28.13
CA ARG A 21 23.48 24.68 -27.01
C ARG A 21 22.82 23.38 -27.47
N LEU A 22 21.94 23.45 -28.46
CA LEU A 22 21.20 22.27 -28.93
C LEU A 22 22.14 21.29 -29.63
N ASP A 23 22.91 21.78 -30.60
CA ASP A 23 23.87 20.97 -31.37
C ASP A 23 24.99 20.41 -30.49
N LEU A 24 25.50 21.20 -29.54
CA LEU A 24 26.50 20.73 -28.57
C LEU A 24 25.94 19.63 -27.66
N ARG A 25 24.69 19.76 -27.20
CA ARG A 25 24.05 18.75 -26.35
C ARG A 25 23.78 17.47 -27.12
N ALA A 26 23.32 17.56 -28.37
CA ALA A 26 23.12 16.42 -29.25
C ALA A 26 24.45 15.70 -29.52
N ALA A 27 25.50 16.44 -29.94
CA ALA A 27 26.81 15.88 -30.23
C ALA A 27 27.46 15.23 -28.99
N LEU A 28 27.33 15.81 -27.80
CA LEU A 28 27.82 15.22 -26.55
C LEU A 28 27.06 13.93 -26.20
N ARG A 29 25.73 13.91 -26.32
CA ARG A 29 24.92 12.72 -26.04
C ARG A 29 25.24 11.59 -27.01
N GLU A 30 25.42 11.92 -28.29
CA GLU A 30 25.78 10.98 -29.33
C GLU A 30 27.20 10.44 -29.14
N ALA A 31 28.18 11.29 -28.84
CA ALA A 31 29.54 10.88 -28.51
C ALA A 31 29.59 10.00 -27.25
N ALA A 32 28.76 10.29 -26.24
CA ALA A 32 28.65 9.48 -25.02
C ALA A 32 28.06 8.09 -25.28
N THR A 33 27.08 8.01 -26.18
CA THR A 33 26.40 6.75 -26.51
C THR A 33 27.25 5.89 -27.46
N THR A 34 27.86 6.52 -28.48
CA THR A 34 28.60 5.82 -29.54
C THR A 34 30.08 5.62 -29.24
N ARG A 35 30.64 6.38 -28.29
CA ARG A 35 32.09 6.43 -27.96
C ARG A 35 32.98 6.69 -29.18
N ARG A 36 32.49 7.44 -30.16
CA ARG A 36 33.22 7.84 -31.37
C ARG A 36 33.29 9.35 -31.49
N THR A 37 34.26 9.84 -32.25
CA THR A 37 34.37 11.25 -32.60
C THR A 37 33.18 11.67 -33.45
N ILE A 38 32.43 12.65 -32.98
CA ILE A 38 31.30 13.25 -33.70
C ILE A 38 31.74 14.59 -34.27
N VAL A 39 31.52 14.78 -35.57
CA VAL A 39 31.82 16.03 -36.27
C VAL A 39 30.52 16.58 -36.83
N ARG A 40 30.18 17.81 -36.45
CA ARG A 40 29.06 18.58 -36.97
C ARG A 40 29.62 19.78 -37.72
N GLU A 41 29.38 19.82 -39.02
CA GLU A 41 29.78 20.94 -39.88
C GLU A 41 28.61 21.93 -39.99
N ASN A 42 28.91 23.21 -40.21
CA ASN A 42 27.92 24.30 -40.37
C ASN A 42 27.04 24.59 -39.16
N VAL A 43 27.57 24.44 -37.94
CA VAL A 43 26.86 24.85 -36.72
C VAL A 43 26.79 26.37 -36.66
N VAL A 44 25.59 26.92 -36.55
CA VAL A 44 25.36 28.36 -36.66
C VAL A 44 25.39 28.98 -35.28
N VAL A 45 26.32 29.90 -35.07
CA VAL A 45 26.36 30.70 -33.85
C VAL A 45 25.59 32.00 -34.09
N ASP A 46 24.45 32.13 -33.44
CA ASP A 46 23.69 33.38 -33.42
C ASP A 46 24.23 34.26 -32.29
N GLU A 47 24.80 35.41 -32.65
CA GLU A 47 25.11 36.49 -31.72
C GLU A 47 24.03 37.57 -31.85
N ASP A 48 23.49 38.05 -30.72
CA ASP A 48 22.59 39.20 -30.74
C ASP A 48 23.37 40.41 -31.27
N ASP A 49 23.01 40.84 -32.49
CA ASP A 49 23.55 41.96 -33.30
C ASP A 49 24.76 41.70 -34.24
N GLU A 50 25.28 40.47 -34.36
CA GLU A 50 26.34 40.16 -35.36
C GLU A 50 25.91 39.12 -36.42
N PRO A 51 26.52 39.15 -37.62
CA PRO A 51 26.15 38.23 -38.68
C PRO A 51 26.55 36.78 -38.33
N ALA A 52 25.69 35.83 -38.72
CA ALA A 52 25.78 34.45 -38.26
C ALA A 52 27.05 33.77 -38.77
N GLN A 53 27.88 33.27 -37.86
CA GLN A 53 29.11 32.57 -38.19
C GLN A 53 28.88 31.06 -38.10
N SER A 54 29.19 30.36 -39.20
CA SER A 54 29.23 28.91 -39.22
C SER A 54 30.54 28.39 -38.61
N ILE A 55 30.41 27.42 -37.72
CA ILE A 55 31.53 26.73 -37.08
C ILE A 55 31.42 25.23 -37.30
N LYS A 56 32.56 24.57 -37.38
CA LYS A 56 32.71 23.14 -37.29
C LYS A 56 32.90 22.77 -35.83
N LEU A 57 31.97 21.97 -35.31
CA LEU A 57 32.00 21.43 -33.96
C LEU A 57 32.50 19.99 -34.01
N MET A 58 33.56 19.69 -33.27
CA MET A 58 34.07 18.33 -33.12
C MET A 58 34.04 17.93 -31.65
N VAL A 59 33.45 16.79 -31.35
CA VAL A 59 33.40 16.18 -30.01
C VAL A 59 34.09 14.83 -30.06
N GLU A 60 35.25 14.74 -29.44
CA GLU A 60 36.04 13.52 -29.35
C GLU A 60 36.02 12.95 -27.92
N PRO A 61 35.56 11.70 -27.71
CA PRO A 61 35.66 11.05 -26.41
C PRO A 61 37.12 10.67 -26.15
N LEU A 62 37.70 11.15 -25.05
CA LEU A 62 39.05 10.80 -24.66
C LEU A 62 39.05 9.45 -23.92
N ALA A 63 39.93 8.55 -24.35
CA ALA A 63 40.14 7.28 -23.66
C ALA A 63 40.63 7.53 -22.22
N GLU A 64 40.03 6.84 -21.26
CA GLU A 64 40.27 7.02 -19.83
C GLU A 64 41.77 7.04 -19.48
N ARG A 65 42.23 8.14 -18.88
CA ARG A 65 43.49 8.17 -18.13
C ARG A 65 43.19 8.37 -16.65
N GLY A 66 42.66 7.31 -16.03
CA GLY A 66 42.46 7.19 -14.57
C GLY A 66 41.10 7.63 -14.03
N LYS A 67 40.86 7.27 -12.75
CA LYS A 67 39.72 7.59 -11.85
C LYS A 67 38.31 7.82 -12.45
N GLY A 68 37.93 7.12 -13.52
CA GLY A 68 36.52 6.91 -13.91
C GLY A 68 35.75 8.17 -14.37
N GLU A 69 36.43 9.27 -14.68
CA GLU A 69 35.79 10.45 -15.27
C GLU A 69 35.92 10.39 -16.80
N GLN A 70 34.78 10.24 -17.48
CA GLN A 70 34.71 10.26 -18.94
C GLN A 70 34.94 11.69 -19.43
N LEU A 71 36.10 11.94 -20.04
CA LEU A 71 36.47 13.24 -20.59
C LEU A 71 36.12 13.33 -22.07
N TYR A 72 35.69 14.52 -22.49
CA TYR A 72 35.40 14.83 -23.89
C TYR A 72 36.21 16.06 -24.30
N LEU A 73 36.87 15.98 -25.45
CA LEU A 73 37.50 17.11 -26.11
C LEU A 73 36.48 17.74 -27.06
N VAL A 74 36.22 19.03 -26.89
CA VAL A 74 35.30 19.79 -27.75
C VAL A 74 36.10 20.86 -28.48
N LEU A 75 36.17 20.78 -29.80
CA LEU A 75 36.83 21.76 -30.66
C LEU A 75 35.81 22.58 -31.45
N PHE A 76 36.10 23.86 -31.58
CA PHE A 76 35.31 24.82 -32.38
C PHE A 76 36.23 25.43 -33.43
N GLU A 77 36.02 25.09 -34.70
CA GLU A 77 36.77 25.64 -35.82
C GLU A 77 35.84 26.57 -36.64
N PRO A 78 36.19 27.85 -36.84
CA PRO A 78 35.40 28.72 -37.69
C PRO A 78 35.49 28.22 -39.14
N SER A 79 34.34 27.97 -39.77
CA SER A 79 34.28 27.41 -41.12
C SER A 79 33.32 28.24 -41.97
N GLY A 80 33.86 28.99 -42.92
CA GLY A 80 33.08 29.71 -43.95
C GLY A 80 32.87 31.20 -43.71
N PRO A 81 32.52 31.96 -44.77
CA PRO A 81 32.29 33.40 -44.71
C PRO A 81 31.01 33.71 -43.94
N VAL A 82 31.02 34.82 -43.19
CA VAL A 82 29.87 35.26 -42.39
C VAL A 82 28.68 35.55 -43.31
N GLN A 83 27.54 34.90 -43.07
CA GLN A 83 26.38 34.98 -43.93
C GLN A 83 25.22 35.76 -43.28
N PRO A 84 24.43 36.51 -44.08
CA PRO A 84 23.28 37.23 -43.57
C PRO A 84 22.22 36.26 -43.02
N ARG A 85 21.62 36.63 -41.87
CA ARG A 85 20.68 35.81 -41.06
C ARG A 85 19.47 35.22 -41.84
N SER A 86 19.14 35.73 -43.02
CA SER A 86 17.96 35.33 -43.81
C SER A 86 18.08 33.99 -44.51
N ASP A 87 19.31 33.56 -44.81
CA ASP A 87 19.56 32.38 -45.64
C ASP A 87 19.77 31.14 -44.75
N VAL A 88 20.51 31.33 -43.67
CA VAL A 88 20.82 30.30 -42.66
C VAL A 88 19.58 29.81 -41.90
N ARG A 89 18.61 30.70 -41.66
CA ARG A 89 17.37 30.38 -40.93
C ARG A 89 16.35 29.61 -41.76
N ARG A 90 16.51 29.56 -43.09
CA ARG A 90 15.65 28.78 -44.00
C ARG A 90 16.12 27.33 -44.07
N GLU A 91 17.41 27.08 -44.28
CA GLU A 91 17.96 25.72 -44.37
C GLU A 91 17.81 24.90 -43.08
N ASN A 92 18.04 25.49 -41.91
CA ASN A 92 17.95 24.78 -40.63
C ASN A 92 16.50 24.52 -40.15
N ARG A 93 15.49 25.16 -40.77
CA ARG A 93 14.09 25.01 -40.37
C ARG A 93 13.35 23.89 -41.11
N ASP A 94 13.83 23.46 -42.25
CA ASP A 94 12.99 22.75 -43.22
C ASP A 94 13.13 21.21 -43.22
N GLY A 95 13.98 20.58 -42.39
CA GLY A 95 14.23 19.13 -42.48
C GLY A 95 14.29 18.33 -41.18
N GLU A 96 15.27 18.62 -40.30
CA GLU A 96 15.67 17.65 -39.27
C GLU A 96 15.25 18.03 -37.84
N GLY A 97 15.25 19.32 -37.47
CA GLY A 97 14.92 19.75 -36.11
C GLY A 97 13.44 19.60 -35.73
N ALA A 98 12.53 19.79 -36.69
CA ALA A 98 11.08 19.66 -36.46
C ALA A 98 10.67 18.21 -36.20
N ALA A 99 11.22 17.26 -36.97
CA ALA A 99 10.96 15.83 -36.81
C ALA A 99 11.52 15.29 -35.48
N ASP A 100 12.68 15.78 -35.04
CA ASP A 100 13.28 15.42 -33.76
C ASP A 100 12.47 15.96 -32.56
N LEU A 101 12.02 17.21 -32.64
CA LEU A 101 11.13 17.82 -31.63
C LEU A 101 9.78 17.11 -31.57
N GLU A 102 9.19 16.74 -32.72
CA GLU A 102 7.94 15.97 -32.77
C GLU A 102 8.10 14.58 -32.16
N ARG A 103 9.25 13.93 -32.38
CA ARG A 103 9.58 12.64 -31.77
C ARG A 103 9.73 12.76 -30.25
N GLU A 104 10.50 13.73 -29.76
CA GLU A 104 10.68 13.94 -28.31
C GLU A 104 9.35 14.31 -27.61
N LEU A 105 8.51 15.10 -28.29
CA LEU A 105 7.17 15.45 -27.82
C LEU A 105 6.25 14.22 -27.76
N ARG A 106 6.31 13.33 -28.75
CA ARG A 106 5.57 12.05 -28.75
C ARG A 106 6.06 11.15 -27.62
N GLU A 107 7.37 10.94 -27.48
CA GLU A 107 7.96 10.12 -26.40
C GLU A 107 7.57 10.66 -25.02
N THR A 108 7.58 11.97 -24.83
CA THR A 108 7.19 12.59 -23.55
C THR A 108 5.71 12.41 -23.26
N ARG A 109 4.84 12.51 -24.27
CA ARG A 109 3.40 12.23 -24.12
C ARG A 109 3.14 10.78 -23.78
N GLU A 110 3.81 9.85 -24.44
CA GLU A 110 3.70 8.42 -24.16
C GLU A 110 4.17 8.11 -22.72
N ARG A 111 5.28 8.70 -22.27
CA ARG A 111 5.73 8.59 -20.88
C ARG A 111 4.72 9.17 -19.90
N LEU A 112 4.17 10.36 -20.18
CA LEU A 112 3.17 10.98 -19.32
C LEU A 112 1.93 10.09 -19.24
N GLN A 113 1.46 9.55 -20.37
CA GLN A 113 0.33 8.63 -20.41
C GLN A 113 0.61 7.36 -19.59
N SER A 114 1.78 6.73 -19.76
CA SER A 114 2.19 5.57 -18.95
C SER A 114 2.17 5.90 -17.46
N THR A 115 2.71 7.05 -17.04
CA THR A 115 2.68 7.43 -15.63
C THR A 115 1.26 7.70 -15.12
N VAL A 116 0.37 8.25 -15.96
CA VAL A 116 -1.04 8.45 -15.58
C VAL A 116 -1.72 7.09 -15.39
N GLU A 117 -1.54 6.15 -16.30
CA GLU A 117 -2.09 4.78 -16.20
C GLU A 117 -1.54 4.05 -14.96
N GLU A 118 -0.25 4.20 -14.64
CA GLU A 118 0.36 3.68 -13.41
C GLU A 118 -0.26 4.33 -12.15
N TYR A 119 -0.48 5.65 -12.16
CA TYR A 119 -1.14 6.34 -11.05
C TYR A 119 -2.59 5.92 -10.87
N GLU A 120 -3.35 5.75 -11.96
CA GLU A 120 -4.72 5.27 -11.93
C GLU A 120 -4.78 3.85 -11.36
N THR A 121 -3.89 2.97 -11.80
CA THR A 121 -3.77 1.60 -11.28
C THR A 121 -3.44 1.62 -9.78
N ALA A 122 -2.46 2.41 -9.35
CA ALA A 122 -2.09 2.51 -7.94
C ALA A 122 -3.23 3.06 -7.08
N LEU A 123 -4.04 3.97 -7.64
CA LEU A 123 -5.20 4.53 -6.94
C LEU A 123 -6.33 3.51 -6.82
N GLU A 124 -6.58 2.70 -7.85
CA GLU A 124 -7.52 1.58 -7.79
C GLU A 124 -7.06 0.51 -6.80
N GLU A 125 -5.78 0.14 -6.79
CA GLU A 125 -5.21 -0.80 -5.81
C GLU A 125 -5.36 -0.29 -4.38
N LEU A 126 -5.05 1.01 -4.14
CA LEU A 126 -5.22 1.63 -2.82
C LEU A 126 -6.68 1.64 -2.40
N LYS A 127 -7.60 1.99 -3.32
CA LYS A 127 -9.03 1.97 -3.06
C LYS A 127 -9.52 0.56 -2.74
N SER A 128 -9.11 -0.44 -3.52
CA SER A 128 -9.43 -1.85 -3.27
C SER A 128 -8.91 -2.31 -1.91
N SER A 129 -7.67 -1.94 -1.56
CA SER A 129 -7.10 -2.25 -0.24
C SER A 129 -7.87 -1.57 0.90
N ASN A 130 -8.36 -0.35 0.67
CA ASN A 130 -9.19 0.34 1.64
C ASN A 130 -10.54 -0.37 1.83
N GLU A 131 -11.21 -0.74 0.74
CA GLU A 131 -12.46 -1.51 0.77
C GLU A 131 -12.29 -2.86 1.47
N GLU A 132 -11.18 -3.57 1.22
CA GLU A 132 -10.85 -4.82 1.90
C GLU A 132 -10.63 -4.61 3.41
N LEU A 133 -9.91 -3.55 3.81
CA LEU A 133 -9.75 -3.20 5.23
C LEU A 133 -11.07 -2.88 5.91
N VAL A 134 -11.97 -2.16 5.22
CA VAL A 134 -13.31 -1.89 5.73
C VAL A 134 -14.09 -3.19 5.88
N SER A 135 -14.06 -4.08 4.88
CA SER A 135 -14.72 -5.39 4.94
C SER A 135 -14.20 -6.24 6.11
N VAL A 136 -12.89 -6.27 6.33
CA VAL A 136 -12.28 -7.00 7.47
C VAL A 136 -12.69 -6.37 8.80
N ASN A 137 -12.83 -5.04 8.86
CA ASN A 137 -13.30 -4.36 10.05
C ASN A 137 -14.77 -4.72 10.36
N GLU A 138 -15.63 -4.72 9.34
CA GLU A 138 -17.04 -5.12 9.47
C GLU A 138 -17.17 -6.60 9.88
N GLU A 139 -16.36 -7.49 9.30
CA GLU A 139 -16.32 -8.90 9.71
C GLU A 139 -15.88 -9.04 11.17
N ALA A 140 -14.82 -8.35 11.58
CA ALA A 140 -14.38 -8.34 12.98
C ALA A 140 -15.46 -7.81 13.92
N GLN A 141 -16.18 -6.74 13.53
CA GLN A 141 -17.32 -6.24 14.29
C GLN A 141 -18.43 -7.29 14.40
N SER A 142 -18.78 -7.94 13.29
CA SER A 142 -19.80 -9.01 13.29
C SER A 142 -19.40 -10.18 14.20
N THR A 143 -18.13 -10.60 14.20
CA THR A 143 -17.67 -11.66 15.11
C THR A 143 -17.72 -11.24 16.58
N ASN A 144 -17.52 -9.96 16.87
CA ASN A 144 -17.63 -9.43 18.22
C ASN A 144 -19.10 -9.38 18.68
N GLU A 145 -20.02 -8.97 17.80
CA GLU A 145 -21.47 -9.00 18.07
C GLU A 145 -21.97 -10.44 18.28
N GLU A 146 -21.50 -11.40 17.48
CA GLU A 146 -21.84 -12.82 17.66
C GLU A 146 -21.29 -13.39 18.99
N LEU A 147 -20.07 -12.99 19.38
CA LEU A 147 -19.49 -13.38 20.66
C LEU A 147 -20.27 -12.78 21.84
N GLU A 148 -20.71 -11.53 21.73
CA GLU A 148 -21.53 -10.87 22.74
C GLU A 148 -22.89 -11.55 22.88
N ALA A 149 -23.54 -11.87 21.77
CA ALA A 149 -24.79 -12.64 21.76
C ALA A 149 -24.63 -14.04 22.39
N SER A 150 -23.54 -14.75 22.06
CA SER A 150 -23.25 -16.06 22.66
C SER A 150 -23.02 -15.97 24.17
N LYS A 151 -22.35 -14.91 24.63
CA LYS A 151 -22.15 -14.64 26.05
C LYS A 151 -23.48 -14.36 26.76
N GLU A 152 -24.36 -13.56 26.16
CA GLU A 152 -25.70 -13.29 26.71
C GLU A 152 -26.54 -14.56 26.80
N GLU A 153 -26.51 -15.41 25.77
CA GLU A 153 -27.21 -16.69 25.76
C GLU A 153 -26.69 -17.60 26.89
N MET A 154 -25.37 -17.71 27.06
CA MET A 154 -24.78 -18.47 28.17
C MET A 154 -25.20 -17.92 29.54
N GLN A 155 -25.26 -16.59 29.69
CA GLN A 155 -25.69 -15.97 30.93
C GLN A 155 -27.17 -16.29 31.22
N SER A 156 -28.04 -16.18 30.22
CA SER A 156 -29.46 -16.54 30.33
C SER A 156 -29.63 -18.00 30.74
N LEU A 157 -28.89 -18.93 30.13
CA LEU A 157 -28.93 -20.35 30.49
C LEU A 157 -28.47 -20.59 31.93
N ASN A 158 -27.47 -19.84 32.41
CA ASN A 158 -27.03 -19.92 33.79
C ASN A 158 -28.11 -19.44 34.78
N GLU A 159 -28.78 -18.33 34.45
CA GLU A 159 -29.89 -17.79 35.24
C GLU A 159 -31.08 -18.76 35.29
N GLU A 160 -31.41 -19.40 34.16
CA GLU A 160 -32.44 -20.43 34.09
C GLU A 160 -32.08 -21.66 34.94
N LEU A 161 -30.84 -22.16 34.83
CA LEU A 161 -30.36 -23.27 35.65
C LEU A 161 -30.40 -22.98 37.15
N ASN A 162 -30.01 -21.77 37.56
CA ASN A 162 -30.09 -21.36 38.96
C ASN A 162 -31.54 -21.31 39.45
N THR A 163 -32.46 -20.84 38.60
CA THR A 163 -33.90 -20.83 38.91
C THR A 163 -34.41 -22.25 39.12
N ILE A 164 -34.12 -23.18 38.20
CA ILE A 164 -34.50 -24.59 38.30
C ILE A 164 -33.91 -25.24 39.56
N ASN A 165 -32.65 -24.97 39.88
CA ASN A 165 -32.01 -25.48 41.10
C ASN A 165 -32.71 -24.98 42.37
N SER A 166 -33.10 -23.70 42.40
CA SER A 166 -33.85 -23.13 43.51
C SER A 166 -35.24 -23.78 43.65
N GLU A 167 -35.95 -23.99 42.55
CA GLU A 167 -37.25 -24.68 42.55
C GLU A 167 -37.12 -26.13 43.04
N LEU A 168 -36.10 -26.85 42.57
CA LEU A 168 -35.83 -28.23 42.98
C LEU A 168 -35.48 -28.32 44.47
N THR A 169 -34.70 -27.37 44.97
CA THR A 169 -34.37 -27.27 46.40
C THR A 169 -35.63 -27.02 47.23
N SER A 170 -36.49 -26.08 46.81
CA SER A 170 -37.78 -25.84 47.47
C SER A 170 -38.66 -27.10 47.46
N LYS A 171 -38.65 -27.88 46.37
CA LYS A 171 -39.41 -29.13 46.28
C LYS A 171 -38.90 -30.21 47.24
N ILE A 172 -37.59 -30.29 47.42
CA ILE A 172 -36.98 -31.19 48.41
C ILE A 172 -37.42 -30.78 49.82
N GLU A 173 -37.38 -29.49 50.15
CA GLU A 173 -37.83 -29.01 51.46
C GLU A 173 -39.31 -29.29 51.72
N GLU A 174 -40.18 -29.12 50.71
CA GLU A 174 -41.60 -29.47 50.81
C GLU A 174 -41.80 -30.97 51.09
N LEU A 175 -41.05 -31.84 50.40
CA LEU A 175 -41.09 -33.29 50.61
C LEU A 175 -40.60 -33.68 52.00
N ASP A 176 -39.52 -33.07 52.46
CA ASP A 176 -38.97 -33.33 53.80
C ASP A 176 -39.95 -32.89 54.90
N ARG A 177 -40.60 -31.73 54.76
CA ARG A 177 -41.66 -31.29 55.68
C ARG A 177 -42.83 -32.27 55.70
N ALA A 178 -43.35 -32.67 54.54
CA ALA A 178 -44.44 -33.63 54.45
C ALA A 178 -44.08 -34.99 55.07
N ASN A 179 -42.84 -35.45 54.86
CA ASN A 179 -42.34 -36.71 55.42
C ASN A 179 -42.21 -36.62 56.96
N SER A 180 -41.69 -35.52 57.48
CA SER A 180 -41.66 -35.26 58.93
C SER A 180 -43.05 -35.20 59.55
N ASP A 181 -44.00 -34.53 58.90
CA ASP A 181 -45.39 -34.46 59.37
C ASP A 181 -46.04 -35.84 59.41
N LEU A 182 -45.84 -36.67 58.38
CA LEU A 182 -46.30 -38.06 58.36
C LEU A 182 -45.69 -38.89 59.49
N ARG A 183 -44.37 -38.75 59.73
CA ARG A 183 -43.71 -39.43 60.85
C ARG A 183 -44.29 -39.01 62.20
N ASN A 184 -44.47 -37.72 62.43
CA ASN A 184 -45.06 -37.20 63.66
C ASN A 184 -46.51 -37.70 63.87
N LEU A 185 -47.31 -37.80 62.79
CA LEU A 185 -48.65 -38.39 62.85
C LEU A 185 -48.61 -39.88 63.21
N PHE A 186 -47.70 -40.65 62.63
CA PHE A 186 -47.53 -42.07 62.95
C PHE A 186 -47.06 -42.30 64.38
N GLU A 187 -46.22 -41.43 64.93
CA GLU A 187 -45.78 -41.51 66.32
C GLU A 187 -46.89 -41.13 67.32
N SER A 188 -47.70 -40.12 66.98
CA SER A 188 -48.75 -39.61 67.88
C SER A 188 -50.03 -40.46 67.92
N THR A 189 -50.35 -41.19 66.85
CA THR A 189 -51.63 -41.91 66.74
C THR A 189 -51.71 -43.21 67.55
N GLN A 190 -50.61 -43.71 68.16
CA GLN A 190 -50.56 -44.95 68.97
C GLN A 190 -51.20 -46.20 68.33
N ILE A 191 -51.46 -46.19 67.03
CA ILE A 191 -52.01 -47.34 66.30
C ILE A 191 -50.85 -48.22 65.83
N ALA A 192 -50.81 -49.47 66.28
CA ALA A 192 -49.82 -50.45 65.84
C ALA A 192 -50.00 -50.78 64.34
N THR A 193 -49.12 -50.25 63.49
CA THR A 193 -49.12 -50.46 62.03
C THR A 193 -47.75 -50.94 61.55
N ILE A 194 -47.76 -51.95 60.65
CA ILE A 194 -46.56 -52.49 59.99
C ILE A 194 -46.69 -52.27 58.48
N PHE A 195 -45.71 -51.63 57.87
CA PHE A 195 -45.64 -51.43 56.43
C PHE A 195 -44.74 -52.48 55.80
N LEU A 196 -45.29 -53.22 54.83
CA LEU A 196 -44.59 -54.26 54.08
C LEU A 196 -44.32 -53.81 52.65
N ASP A 197 -43.27 -54.34 52.04
CA ASP A 197 -43.05 -54.24 50.59
C ASP A 197 -43.87 -55.30 49.81
N ARG A 198 -43.68 -55.34 48.48
CA ARG A 198 -44.39 -56.31 47.61
C ARG A 198 -43.99 -57.77 47.88
N ASN A 199 -42.87 -58.01 48.55
CA ASN A 199 -42.36 -59.33 48.91
C ASN A 199 -42.67 -59.70 50.38
N LEU A 200 -43.56 -58.93 51.04
CA LEU A 200 -43.93 -59.09 52.45
C LEU A 200 -42.78 -58.86 53.44
N VAL A 201 -41.75 -58.11 53.04
CA VAL A 201 -40.65 -57.72 53.93
C VAL A 201 -41.01 -56.42 54.66
N VAL A 202 -40.79 -56.39 55.98
CA VAL A 202 -41.05 -55.19 56.80
C VAL A 202 -40.13 -54.05 56.36
N ARG A 203 -40.74 -52.94 55.96
CA ARG A 203 -40.03 -51.74 55.51
C ARG A 203 -39.97 -50.68 56.60
N THR A 204 -41.05 -50.50 57.33
CA THR A 204 -41.17 -49.53 58.44
C THR A 204 -42.32 -49.97 59.36
N PHE A 205 -42.28 -49.60 60.64
CA PHE A 205 -43.34 -49.87 61.60
C PHE A 205 -43.49 -48.70 62.57
N THR A 206 -44.69 -48.54 63.14
CA THR A 206 -44.95 -47.54 64.20
C THR A 206 -44.44 -48.03 65.55
N PRO A 207 -43.97 -47.15 66.47
CA PRO A 207 -43.52 -47.56 67.81
C PRO A 207 -44.56 -48.36 68.60
N ALA A 208 -45.86 -48.09 68.42
CA ALA A 208 -46.92 -48.87 69.07
C ALA A 208 -46.88 -50.37 68.69
N ALA A 209 -46.43 -50.72 67.48
CA ALA A 209 -46.33 -52.10 67.03
C ALA A 209 -45.23 -52.89 67.75
N SER A 210 -44.14 -52.25 68.20
CA SER A 210 -43.06 -52.94 68.94
C SER A 210 -43.45 -53.32 70.37
N SER A 211 -44.61 -52.88 70.85
CA SER A 211 -45.15 -53.33 72.14
C SER A 211 -45.86 -54.69 72.04
N PHE A 212 -46.24 -55.10 70.83
CA PHE A 212 -46.99 -56.34 70.57
C PHE A 212 -46.15 -57.48 69.99
N PHE A 213 -44.98 -57.18 69.44
CA PHE A 213 -44.04 -58.12 68.82
C PHE A 213 -42.64 -57.92 69.40
#